data_AF-A0A0X8CKB0-F1
#
_entry.id   AF-A0A0X8CKB0-F1
#
_cell.length_a   1.000
_cell.length_b   1.000
_cell.length_c   1.000
_cell.angle_alpha   90.00
_cell.angle_beta   90.00
_cell.angle_gamma   90.00
#
_symmetry.space_group_name_H-M   'P 1'
#
loop_
_entity.id
_entity.type
_entity.pdbx_description
1 polymer ?
#
loop_
_entity_poly.entity_id
_entity_poly.type
_entity_poly.pdbx_seq_one_letter_code
_entity_poly.pdbx_strand_id
1 'polypeptide(L)'
;MQQNDRAPQRGRSLQFVPEPSRASSWIGAVRGLLDGGCRTVTAHLLDDASAKIVSALSSEFGDAFQVSERNGQAPAPAEPDAFDPCDATLLMGGDAENVSAALLGYVDRRAPTLVAPVTERYYSNLPLYLISIPKAGTHLLFRLAEALGYAAGGVAPDRPKGGHWYYLLHSNAHTMTREFFRDELQRAPFGNRAHPFMRSPALFNYRNPFDILVSEANYWHIDGNSPLSVLLGHLSFEERIGRLMEDRWLLGSIRDRVGEFAAWLDCGNVVPISFEEIVGDAGGGSDEAFEALVWSLQLKLHAPGITRDICAAASGRSSPTFREGRINGWRQSLSADVVRQLEALPQDFMVKFGYDGSSVLPRHVAAFRHRPLRLMSSTHFSVPFLVETDFLDHNIVSFQQRYYGIPFSAGSTDLRQLSEEELSRFASSESLSSVRAQIVAREVERQVVPMVGKLVKSELEKLHSREPDDTRGGRAFSHGEVSADATKDQAAAVVGPSGGDDRVGEVRPLGRFLRHNLFQRRDGIIAVPMRIGPVDPNLYDLRFAPDVIAESSLISVYVGVLRDTIHWAYRRARA
;
A
#
# COMPACT_ATOMS: atom_id res chain seq x y z
N MET A 1 -42.53 31.84 -17.76
CA MET A 1 -41.68 30.81 -17.13
C MET A 1 -41.01 31.46 -15.94
N GLN A 2 -41.49 31.18 -14.72
CA GLN A 2 -40.80 31.62 -13.50
C GLN A 2 -39.49 30.84 -13.43
N GLN A 3 -38.35 31.54 -13.53
CA GLN A 3 -37.05 30.99 -13.14
C GLN A 3 -37.18 30.65 -11.66
N ASN A 4 -37.32 29.36 -11.37
CA ASN A 4 -37.19 28.86 -10.00
C ASN A 4 -35.75 29.16 -9.58
N ASP A 5 -35.54 30.22 -8.81
CA ASP A 5 -34.33 30.50 -8.02
C ASP A 5 -34.16 29.43 -6.94
N ARG A 6 -34.01 28.16 -7.37
CA ARG A 6 -33.58 27.10 -6.49
C ARG A 6 -32.13 27.40 -6.15
N ALA A 7 -31.91 27.79 -4.91
CA ALA A 7 -30.57 27.89 -4.34
C ALA A 7 -29.75 26.66 -4.78
N PRO A 8 -28.49 26.85 -5.20
CA PRO A 8 -27.66 25.75 -5.69
C PRO A 8 -27.68 24.62 -4.66
N GLN A 9 -28.16 23.44 -5.08
CA GLN A 9 -28.20 22.28 -4.20
C GLN A 9 -26.77 22.01 -3.72
N ARG A 10 -26.50 22.27 -2.44
CA ARG A 10 -25.24 21.88 -1.81
C ARG A 10 -25.11 20.37 -1.96
N GLY A 11 -24.01 19.92 -2.57
CA GLY A 11 -23.69 18.50 -2.66
C GLY A 11 -23.44 17.91 -1.27
N ARG A 12 -23.43 16.58 -1.15
CA ARG A 12 -23.01 15.90 0.08
C ARG A 12 -21.57 16.31 0.43
N SER A 13 -21.30 16.50 1.72
CA SER A 13 -19.96 16.88 2.20
C SER A 13 -19.60 16.10 3.46
N LEU A 14 -18.36 15.65 3.53
CA LEU A 14 -17.80 15.00 4.71
C LEU A 14 -16.54 15.75 5.14
N GLN A 15 -16.48 16.13 6.41
CA GLN A 15 -15.37 16.84 7.03
C GLN A 15 -14.89 16.11 8.29
N PHE A 16 -13.65 16.34 8.68
CA PHE A 16 -13.04 15.69 9.85
C PHE A 16 -12.35 16.68 10.80
N VAL A 17 -12.42 16.40 12.10
CA VAL A 17 -11.81 17.21 13.17
C VAL A 17 -10.54 16.51 13.71
N PRO A 18 -9.33 17.09 13.57
CA PRO A 18 -8.05 16.43 13.86
C PRO A 18 -7.71 16.26 15.36
N GLU A 19 -8.41 16.96 16.26
CA GLU A 19 -8.22 16.85 17.71
C GLU A 19 -9.59 16.74 18.41
N PRO A 20 -10.27 15.60 18.27
CA PRO A 20 -11.68 15.48 18.66
C PRO A 20 -11.91 15.57 20.17
N SER A 21 -10.87 15.45 20.99
CA SER A 21 -10.93 15.63 22.45
C SER A 21 -10.92 17.10 22.88
N ARG A 22 -10.62 18.05 21.98
CA ARG A 22 -10.58 19.49 22.29
C ARG A 22 -11.84 20.20 21.81
N ALA A 23 -12.54 20.87 22.73
CA ALA A 23 -13.75 21.62 22.40
C ALA A 23 -13.52 22.75 21.39
N SER A 24 -12.36 23.42 21.44
CA SER A 24 -11.99 24.47 20.49
C SER A 24 -12.02 24.02 19.03
N SER A 25 -11.63 22.77 18.76
CA SER A 25 -11.61 22.21 17.40
C SER A 25 -13.02 22.04 16.85
N TRP A 26 -13.95 21.59 17.70
CA TRP A 26 -15.37 21.49 17.34
C TRP A 26 -16.04 22.86 17.20
N ILE A 27 -15.71 23.82 18.08
CA ILE A 27 -16.21 25.20 17.96
C ILE A 27 -15.80 25.80 16.62
N GLY A 28 -14.54 25.61 16.20
CA GLY A 28 -14.07 26.05 14.89
C GLY A 28 -14.85 25.43 13.73
N ALA A 29 -15.12 24.11 13.80
CA ALA A 29 -15.90 23.41 12.79
C ALA A 29 -17.36 23.91 12.71
N VAL A 30 -18.04 24.08 13.85
CA VAL A 30 -19.42 24.59 13.89
C VAL A 30 -19.49 26.02 13.36
N ARG A 31 -18.55 26.89 13.76
CA ARG A 31 -18.49 28.25 13.24
C ARG A 31 -18.32 28.27 11.72
N GLY A 32 -17.42 27.45 11.18
CA GLY A 32 -17.25 27.30 9.72
C GLY A 32 -18.51 26.83 8.99
N LEU A 33 -19.31 25.93 9.59
CA LEU A 33 -20.60 25.52 9.04
C LEU A 33 -21.63 26.65 9.03
N LEU A 34 -21.73 27.39 10.13
CA LEU A 34 -22.66 28.53 10.28
C LEU A 34 -22.28 29.67 9.33
N ASP A 35 -20.99 30.02 9.26
CA ASP A 35 -20.44 31.01 8.32
C ASP A 35 -20.64 30.57 6.87
N GLY A 36 -20.56 29.25 6.62
CA GLY A 36 -20.88 28.62 5.34
C GLY A 36 -22.37 28.64 5.00
N GLY A 37 -23.23 29.14 5.90
CA GLY A 37 -24.67 29.33 5.70
C GLY A 37 -25.53 28.13 6.12
N CYS A 38 -25.05 27.27 7.01
CA CYS A 38 -25.92 26.34 7.75
C CYS A 38 -26.68 27.12 8.84
N ARG A 39 -27.96 26.83 9.02
CA ARG A 39 -28.82 27.46 10.04
C ARG A 39 -28.87 26.64 11.31
N THR A 40 -28.87 25.32 11.17
CA THR A 40 -28.96 24.38 12.28
C THR A 40 -27.87 23.32 12.17
N VAL A 41 -27.17 23.09 13.28
CA VAL A 41 -26.17 22.03 13.40
C VAL A 41 -26.62 21.07 14.51
N THR A 42 -26.70 19.77 14.19
CA THR A 42 -27.12 18.75 15.14
C THR A 42 -25.95 17.87 15.57
N ALA A 43 -25.73 17.72 16.86
CA ALA A 43 -24.73 16.79 17.39
C ALA A 43 -25.33 15.43 17.76
N HIS A 44 -24.64 14.37 17.34
CA HIS A 44 -24.90 12.97 17.69
C HIS A 44 -23.73 12.45 18.53
N LEU A 45 -24.03 12.07 19.77
CA LEU A 45 -23.03 11.57 20.72
C LEU A 45 -22.81 10.06 20.55
N LEU A 46 -21.57 9.68 20.26
CA LEU A 46 -21.14 8.28 20.14
C LEU A 46 -20.55 7.74 21.45
N ASP A 47 -20.18 8.62 22.39
CA ASP A 47 -19.73 8.27 23.73
C ASP A 47 -20.12 9.33 24.78
N ASP A 48 -20.03 8.96 26.05
CA ASP A 48 -20.33 9.85 27.17
C ASP A 48 -19.26 10.94 27.38
N ALA A 49 -18.02 10.69 26.93
CA ALA A 49 -16.92 11.63 27.08
C ALA A 49 -17.16 12.93 26.31
N SER A 50 -17.90 12.85 25.20
CA SER A 50 -18.27 13.96 24.33
C SER A 50 -19.32 14.90 24.93
N ALA A 51 -20.01 14.52 26.00
CA ALA A 51 -21.02 15.35 26.65
C ALA A 51 -20.47 16.71 27.13
N LYS A 52 -19.22 16.74 27.61
CA LYS A 52 -18.56 17.99 28.03
C LYS A 52 -18.34 18.95 26.86
N ILE A 53 -17.98 18.41 25.68
CA ILE A 53 -17.76 19.21 24.49
C ILE A 53 -19.09 19.77 23.98
N VAL A 54 -20.13 18.94 23.96
CA VAL A 54 -21.48 19.38 23.58
C VAL A 54 -22.00 20.50 24.48
N SER A 55 -21.79 20.40 25.80
CA SER A 55 -22.14 21.47 26.74
C SER A 55 -21.47 22.80 26.38
N ALA A 56 -20.18 22.76 26.01
CA ALA A 56 -19.46 23.95 25.55
C ALA A 56 -20.00 24.51 24.22
N LEU A 57 -20.36 23.64 23.25
CA LEU A 57 -20.95 24.05 21.98
C LEU A 57 -22.33 24.68 22.17
N SER A 58 -23.20 24.08 23.00
CA SER A 58 -24.51 24.64 23.32
C SER A 58 -24.40 26.01 23.99
N SER A 59 -23.42 26.20 24.87
CA SER A 59 -23.18 27.52 25.50
C SER A 59 -22.69 28.58 24.50
N GLU A 60 -21.91 28.20 23.49
CA GLU A 60 -21.35 29.13 22.50
C GLU A 60 -22.37 29.53 21.42
N PHE A 61 -23.17 28.57 20.94
CA PHE A 61 -23.99 28.75 19.74
C PHE A 61 -25.50 28.87 20.01
N GLY A 62 -25.96 28.59 21.24
CA GLY A 62 -27.38 28.69 21.61
C GLY A 62 -28.28 27.87 20.68
N ASP A 63 -29.36 28.49 20.21
CA ASP A 63 -30.42 27.82 19.42
C ASP A 63 -29.96 27.33 18.03
N ALA A 64 -28.84 27.85 17.50
CA ALA A 64 -28.29 27.39 16.23
C ALA A 64 -27.67 25.98 16.32
N PHE A 65 -27.46 25.48 17.54
CA PHE A 65 -26.86 24.19 17.82
C PHE A 65 -27.83 23.30 18.62
N GLN A 66 -28.22 22.18 18.02
CA GLN A 66 -29.13 21.21 18.62
C GLN A 66 -28.38 19.93 18.99
N VAL A 67 -28.84 19.27 20.05
CA VAL A 67 -28.27 18.00 20.51
C VAL A 67 -29.33 16.93 20.33
N SER A 68 -29.01 15.89 19.55
CA SER A 68 -29.84 14.70 19.46
C SER A 68 -29.39 13.71 20.54
N GLU A 69 -30.19 13.52 21.59
CA GLU A 69 -29.97 12.47 22.60
C GLU A 69 -30.19 11.08 22.00
N ARG A 70 -29.19 10.56 21.26
CA ARG A 70 -29.14 9.16 20.85
C ARG A 70 -27.79 8.60 21.24
N ASN A 71 -27.65 8.21 22.51
CA ASN A 71 -26.40 7.62 23.01
C ASN A 71 -26.15 6.26 22.34
N GLY A 72 -25.09 6.19 21.54
CA GLY A 72 -24.49 4.94 21.06
C GLY A 72 -25.30 4.13 20.03
N GLN A 73 -26.51 4.57 19.66
CA GLN A 73 -27.23 3.96 18.54
C GLN A 73 -26.93 4.70 17.25
N ALA A 74 -26.41 3.97 16.26
CA ALA A 74 -26.33 4.47 14.90
C ALA A 74 -27.70 5.03 14.50
N PRO A 75 -27.75 6.10 13.69
CA PRO A 75 -29.01 6.61 13.18
C PRO A 75 -29.76 5.44 12.55
N ALA A 76 -31.00 5.21 12.98
CA ALA A 76 -31.86 4.26 12.29
C ALA A 76 -31.82 4.61 10.78
N PRO A 77 -31.70 3.60 9.90
CA PRO A 77 -31.74 3.84 8.46
C PRO A 77 -32.97 4.69 8.16
N ALA A 78 -32.74 5.89 7.67
CA ALA A 78 -33.84 6.81 7.38
C ALA A 78 -34.64 6.24 6.21
N GLU A 79 -35.96 6.50 6.21
CA GLU A 79 -36.73 6.39 4.98
C GLU A 79 -35.99 7.19 3.88
N PRO A 80 -35.75 6.63 2.67
CA PRO A 80 -34.93 7.25 1.62
C PRO A 80 -35.35 8.69 1.22
N ASP A 81 -36.58 9.06 1.56
CA ASP A 81 -37.19 10.35 1.24
C ASP A 81 -37.39 11.28 2.45
N ALA A 82 -37.00 10.86 3.66
CA ALA A 82 -37.05 11.75 4.81
C ALA A 82 -36.01 12.87 4.67
N PHE A 83 -36.50 14.10 4.45
CA PHE A 83 -35.64 15.28 4.49
C PHE A 83 -35.18 15.49 5.93
N ASP A 84 -33.87 15.55 6.15
CA ASP A 84 -33.34 15.90 7.46
C ASP A 84 -33.62 17.39 7.67
N PRO A 85 -34.34 17.79 8.75
CA PRO A 85 -34.56 19.20 9.03
C PRO A 85 -33.26 19.97 9.30
N CYS A 86 -32.13 19.26 9.49
CA CYS A 86 -30.85 19.85 9.86
C CYS A 86 -29.94 20.06 8.63
N ASP A 87 -29.30 21.23 8.54
CA ASP A 87 -28.33 21.52 7.48
C ASP A 87 -27.00 20.74 7.62
N ALA A 88 -26.58 20.48 8.87
CA ALA A 88 -25.35 19.75 9.17
C ALA A 88 -25.47 18.86 10.41
N THR A 89 -24.69 17.77 10.41
CA THR A 89 -24.64 16.79 11.50
C THR A 89 -23.20 16.58 11.96
N LEU A 90 -22.96 16.72 13.26
CA LEU A 90 -21.71 16.34 13.92
C LEU A 90 -21.86 14.94 14.52
N LEU A 91 -20.94 14.04 14.19
CA LEU A 91 -20.74 12.78 14.89
C LEU A 91 -19.62 13.00 15.90
N MET A 92 -19.91 12.91 17.20
CA MET A 92 -18.96 13.29 18.26
C MET A 92 -18.57 12.11 19.13
N GLY A 93 -17.27 11.93 19.35
CA GLY A 93 -16.72 10.83 20.14
C GLY A 93 -16.65 9.51 19.39
N GLY A 94 -16.46 8.44 20.15
CA GLY A 94 -16.41 7.05 19.68
C GLY A 94 -15.01 6.60 19.24
N ASP A 95 -14.81 5.29 19.31
CA ASP A 95 -13.70 4.63 18.59
C ASP A 95 -13.98 4.60 17.07
N ALA A 96 -12.99 4.14 16.28
CA ALA A 96 -13.17 4.12 14.83
C ALA A 96 -14.30 3.21 14.35
N GLU A 97 -14.66 2.15 15.09
CA GLU A 97 -15.76 1.26 14.71
C GLU A 97 -17.11 1.98 14.88
N ASN A 98 -17.32 2.64 16.02
CA ASN A 98 -18.54 3.40 16.29
C ASN A 98 -18.71 4.56 15.30
N VAL A 99 -17.63 5.28 14.99
CA VAL A 99 -17.65 6.35 13.97
C VAL A 99 -17.96 5.77 12.58
N SER A 100 -17.35 4.65 12.20
CA SER A 100 -17.63 3.99 10.91
C SER A 100 -19.09 3.57 10.79
N ALA A 101 -19.65 2.96 11.84
CA ALA A 101 -21.04 2.53 11.87
C ALA A 101 -22.01 3.72 11.79
N ALA A 102 -21.73 4.78 12.54
CA ALA A 102 -22.52 6.01 12.52
C ALA A 102 -22.50 6.67 11.13
N LEU A 103 -21.32 6.82 10.52
CA LEU A 103 -21.15 7.36 9.16
C LEU A 103 -21.97 6.56 8.14
N LEU A 104 -21.90 5.23 8.19
CA LEU A 104 -22.63 4.39 7.23
C LEU A 104 -24.16 4.48 7.36
N GLY A 105 -24.68 4.90 8.53
CA GLY A 105 -26.09 5.24 8.73
C GLY A 105 -26.59 6.41 7.86
N TYR A 106 -25.68 7.14 7.22
CA TYR A 106 -25.97 8.26 6.30
C TYR A 106 -25.81 7.90 4.81
N VAL A 107 -25.60 6.64 4.46
CA VAL A 107 -25.33 6.23 3.07
C VAL A 107 -26.46 6.60 2.10
N ASP A 108 -27.72 6.48 2.53
CA ASP A 108 -28.89 6.81 1.71
C ASP A 108 -29.42 8.22 1.92
N ARG A 109 -28.89 8.98 2.90
CA ARG A 109 -29.39 10.33 3.17
C ARG A 109 -29.04 11.28 2.02
N ARG A 110 -29.99 12.15 1.68
CA ARG A 110 -29.83 13.15 0.63
C ARG A 110 -29.11 14.38 1.18
N ALA A 111 -28.06 14.81 0.48
CA ALA A 111 -27.33 16.06 0.76
C ALA A 111 -26.86 16.32 2.21
N PRO A 112 -26.43 15.33 3.02
CA PRO A 112 -25.93 15.65 4.35
C PRO A 112 -24.59 16.40 4.29
N THR A 113 -24.42 17.39 5.17
CA THR A 113 -23.10 17.88 5.58
C THR A 113 -22.73 17.17 6.88
N LEU A 114 -21.74 16.28 6.83
CA LEU A 114 -21.28 15.51 7.97
C LEU A 114 -19.93 16.03 8.46
N VAL A 115 -19.78 16.11 9.78
CA VAL A 115 -18.49 16.35 10.44
C VAL A 115 -18.24 15.22 11.43
N ALA A 116 -17.10 14.57 11.34
CA ALA A 116 -16.72 13.44 12.19
C ALA A 116 -15.34 13.64 12.84
N PRO A 117 -14.97 12.92 13.91
CA PRO A 117 -13.62 12.96 14.45
C PRO A 117 -12.64 12.23 13.53
N VAL A 118 -11.39 12.71 13.45
CA VAL A 118 -10.29 11.89 12.92
C VAL A 118 -10.06 10.71 13.87
N THR A 119 -10.02 9.50 13.32
CA THR A 119 -9.74 8.25 14.04
C THR A 119 -8.61 7.46 13.36
N GLU A 120 -8.23 6.30 13.89
CA GLU A 120 -7.27 5.40 13.24
C GLU A 120 -7.72 4.90 11.85
N ARG A 121 -9.02 4.99 11.54
CA ARG A 121 -9.58 4.66 10.21
C ARG A 121 -9.58 5.82 9.22
N TYR A 122 -9.17 7.02 9.63
CA TYR A 122 -9.07 8.16 8.74
C TYR A 122 -8.18 7.84 7.52
N TYR A 123 -8.58 8.25 6.32
CA TYR A 123 -7.99 7.80 5.07
C TYR A 123 -6.46 7.98 5.02
N SER A 124 -5.92 9.05 5.62
CA SER A 124 -4.48 9.32 5.63
C SER A 124 -3.68 8.41 6.57
N ASN A 125 -4.34 7.67 7.45
CA ASN A 125 -3.74 6.76 8.41
C ASN A 125 -3.69 5.33 7.89
N LEU A 126 -4.47 5.01 6.85
CA LEU A 126 -4.56 3.67 6.27
C LEU A 126 -4.11 3.66 4.80
N PRO A 127 -3.36 2.64 4.38
CA PRO A 127 -3.09 2.44 2.95
C PRO A 127 -4.35 1.92 2.26
N LEU A 128 -4.45 2.12 0.95
CA LEU A 128 -5.55 1.60 0.13
C LEU A 128 -5.03 0.60 -0.90
N TYR A 129 -5.61 -0.59 -0.99
CA TYR A 129 -5.26 -1.53 -2.05
C TYR A 129 -6.22 -1.41 -3.24
N LEU A 130 -5.69 -1.40 -4.46
CA LEU A 130 -6.49 -1.36 -5.67
C LEU A 130 -6.40 -2.69 -6.42
N ILE A 131 -7.56 -3.30 -6.64
CA ILE A 131 -7.74 -4.58 -7.32
C ILE A 131 -8.73 -4.35 -8.46
N SER A 132 -8.45 -4.91 -9.64
CA SER A 132 -9.31 -4.79 -10.80
C SER A 132 -9.19 -6.04 -11.65
N ILE A 133 -10.32 -6.55 -12.14
CA ILE A 133 -10.27 -7.50 -13.26
C ILE A 133 -9.60 -6.77 -14.46
N PRO A 134 -8.71 -7.43 -15.23
CA PRO A 134 -8.20 -6.87 -16.48
C PRO A 134 -9.32 -6.27 -17.33
N LYS A 135 -9.07 -5.08 -17.87
CA LYS A 135 -10.01 -4.34 -18.75
C LYS A 135 -11.36 -3.97 -18.13
N ALA A 136 -11.52 -4.07 -16.80
CA ALA A 136 -12.71 -3.61 -16.09
C ALA A 136 -12.75 -2.08 -15.85
N GLY A 137 -11.79 -1.29 -16.36
CA GLY A 137 -11.73 0.16 -16.13
C GLY A 137 -10.74 0.59 -15.05
N THR A 138 -9.59 -0.08 -14.97
CA THR A 138 -8.55 0.15 -13.95
C THR A 138 -8.05 1.61 -13.87
N HIS A 139 -7.99 2.33 -15.00
CA HIS A 139 -7.62 3.76 -14.98
C HIS A 139 -8.66 4.63 -14.26
N LEU A 140 -9.95 4.31 -14.38
CA LEU A 140 -11.00 5.01 -13.63
C LEU A 140 -10.86 4.74 -12.13
N LEU A 141 -10.52 3.50 -11.76
CA LEU A 141 -10.25 3.15 -10.37
C LEU A 141 -9.09 3.97 -9.78
N PHE A 142 -7.99 4.14 -10.54
CA PHE A 142 -6.85 4.97 -10.09
C PHE A 142 -7.26 6.43 -9.91
N ARG A 143 -7.98 7.00 -10.88
CA ARG A 143 -8.49 8.38 -10.81
C ARG A 143 -9.43 8.59 -9.63
N LEU A 144 -10.30 7.63 -9.35
CA LEU A 144 -11.19 7.67 -8.20
C LEU A 144 -10.41 7.66 -6.88
N ALA A 145 -9.39 6.80 -6.74
CA ALA A 145 -8.54 6.79 -5.56
C ALA A 145 -7.81 8.13 -5.37
N GLU A 146 -7.25 8.70 -6.44
CA GLU A 146 -6.63 10.03 -6.43
C GLU A 146 -7.61 11.14 -6.04
N ALA A 147 -8.83 11.12 -6.61
CA ALA A 147 -9.88 12.09 -6.30
C ALA A 147 -10.37 11.99 -4.84
N LEU A 148 -10.30 10.82 -4.23
CA LEU A 148 -10.55 10.61 -2.80
C LEU A 148 -9.39 11.09 -1.91
N GLY A 149 -8.31 11.61 -2.49
CA GLY A 149 -7.17 12.18 -1.78
C GLY A 149 -5.98 11.22 -1.58
N TYR A 150 -6.01 10.01 -2.14
CA TYR A 150 -4.89 9.07 -2.04
C TYR A 150 -3.78 9.39 -3.06
N ALA A 151 -2.54 9.45 -2.61
CA ALA A 151 -1.38 9.53 -3.48
C ALA A 151 -1.02 8.16 -4.08
N ALA A 152 -0.38 8.14 -5.24
CA ALA A 152 0.11 6.90 -5.85
C ALA A 152 1.29 6.31 -5.07
N GLY A 153 1.17 5.06 -4.62
CA GLY A 153 2.22 4.30 -3.96
C GLY A 153 2.83 3.20 -4.83
N GLY A 154 2.08 2.66 -5.80
CA GLY A 154 2.56 1.62 -6.72
C GLY A 154 2.70 0.25 -6.05
N VAL A 155 3.87 -0.37 -6.13
CA VAL A 155 4.14 -1.67 -5.48
C VAL A 155 4.09 -1.49 -3.96
N ALA A 156 3.30 -2.31 -3.27
CA ALA A 156 3.21 -2.24 -1.80
C ALA A 156 4.56 -2.59 -1.16
N PRO A 157 5.16 -1.69 -0.35
CA PRO A 157 6.29 -2.06 0.49
C PRO A 157 5.80 -2.92 1.67
N ASP A 158 6.73 -3.50 2.44
CA ASP A 158 6.40 -4.26 3.67
C ASP A 158 5.51 -3.47 4.64
N ARG A 159 5.69 -2.14 4.65
CA ARG A 159 4.94 -1.17 5.46
C ARG A 159 4.37 -0.06 4.59
N PRO A 160 3.22 -0.29 3.96
CA PRO A 160 2.57 0.72 3.14
C PRO A 160 2.18 1.93 4.00
N LYS A 161 2.36 3.12 3.43
CA LYS A 161 2.08 4.40 4.08
C LYS A 161 0.59 4.73 3.95
N GLY A 162 0.01 5.28 5.02
CA GLY A 162 -1.35 5.80 4.99
C GLY A 162 -1.54 6.92 3.95
N GLY A 163 -2.76 7.07 3.45
CA GLY A 163 -3.09 8.07 2.41
C GLY A 163 -2.43 7.81 1.05
N HIS A 164 -1.89 6.60 0.83
CA HIS A 164 -1.37 6.16 -0.46
C HIS A 164 -2.12 4.91 -0.91
N TRP A 165 -2.28 4.76 -2.22
CA TRP A 165 -2.83 3.54 -2.81
C TRP A 165 -1.73 2.64 -3.38
N TYR A 166 -1.94 1.32 -3.32
CA TYR A 166 -0.97 0.31 -3.73
C TYR A 166 -1.61 -0.83 -4.53
N TYR A 167 -0.80 -1.49 -5.34
CA TYR A 167 -1.11 -2.80 -5.90
C TYR A 167 -1.03 -3.85 -4.80
N LEU A 168 -1.91 -4.85 -4.85
CA LEU A 168 -1.91 -5.91 -3.86
C LEU A 168 -0.71 -6.84 -4.03
N LEU A 169 -0.43 -7.27 -5.26
CA LEU A 169 0.76 -8.02 -5.63
C LEU A 169 1.43 -7.40 -6.85
N HIS A 170 2.76 -7.47 -6.89
CA HIS A 170 3.57 -7.04 -8.02
C HIS A 170 3.31 -5.57 -8.41
N SER A 171 3.45 -5.26 -9.70
CA SER A 171 3.35 -3.91 -10.28
C SER A 171 2.02 -3.63 -10.99
N ASN A 172 0.96 -4.41 -10.74
CA ASN A 172 -0.34 -4.20 -11.39
C ASN A 172 -1.54 -4.47 -10.45
N ALA A 173 -2.70 -3.94 -10.81
CA ALA A 173 -3.93 -4.08 -10.03
C ALA A 173 -4.68 -5.41 -10.28
N HIS A 174 -4.14 -6.33 -11.07
CA HIS A 174 -4.85 -7.52 -11.57
C HIS A 174 -4.62 -8.77 -10.73
N THR A 175 -4.56 -8.61 -9.41
CA THR A 175 -4.33 -9.71 -8.48
C THR A 175 -5.56 -10.60 -8.33
N MET A 176 -5.46 -11.84 -8.78
CA MET A 176 -6.50 -12.86 -8.61
C MET A 176 -6.59 -13.31 -7.15
N THR A 177 -7.79 -13.65 -6.68
CA THR A 177 -7.97 -14.03 -5.27
C THR A 177 -7.20 -15.29 -4.93
N ARG A 178 -7.19 -16.26 -5.86
CA ARG A 178 -6.44 -17.51 -5.72
C ARG A 178 -4.94 -17.28 -5.68
N GLU A 179 -4.39 -16.37 -6.50
CA GLU A 179 -2.96 -16.06 -6.49
C GLU A 179 -2.55 -15.51 -5.12
N PHE A 180 -3.27 -14.51 -4.61
CA PHE A 180 -2.99 -13.94 -3.29
C PHE A 180 -3.10 -14.98 -2.18
N PHE A 181 -4.23 -15.66 -2.04
CA PHE A 181 -4.41 -16.56 -0.89
C PHE A 181 -3.67 -17.88 -1.02
N ARG A 182 -3.33 -18.35 -2.22
CA ARG A 182 -2.54 -19.58 -2.36
C ARG A 182 -1.06 -19.28 -2.31
N ASP A 183 -0.59 -18.34 -3.12
CA ASP A 183 0.84 -18.19 -3.33
C ASP A 183 1.46 -17.39 -2.17
N GLU A 184 0.78 -16.36 -1.66
CA GLU A 184 1.29 -15.63 -0.50
C GLU A 184 1.06 -16.36 0.82
N LEU A 185 -0.14 -16.88 1.11
CA LEU A 185 -0.35 -17.55 2.41
C LEU A 185 0.51 -18.81 2.56
N GLN A 186 0.76 -19.55 1.47
CA GLN A 186 1.55 -20.78 1.54
C GLN A 186 3.05 -20.51 1.60
N ARG A 187 3.53 -19.43 0.98
CA ARG A 187 4.98 -19.13 0.92
C ARG A 187 5.43 -18.15 1.98
N ALA A 188 4.57 -17.24 2.42
CA ALA A 188 4.94 -16.23 3.40
C ALA A 188 5.12 -16.85 4.80
N PRO A 189 6.13 -16.39 5.56
CA PRO A 189 6.27 -16.75 6.96
C PRO A 189 4.98 -16.48 7.74
N PHE A 190 4.65 -17.38 8.66
CA PHE A 190 3.49 -17.24 9.55
C PHE A 190 2.14 -17.12 8.82
N GLY A 191 2.03 -17.68 7.62
CA GLY A 191 0.80 -17.69 6.83
C GLY A 191 0.33 -16.29 6.45
N ASN A 192 1.27 -15.40 6.12
CA ASN A 192 1.07 -14.01 5.75
C ASN A 192 0.16 -13.17 6.68
N ARG A 193 -0.01 -13.56 7.94
CA ARG A 193 -0.86 -12.80 8.90
C ARG A 193 -0.35 -11.38 9.15
N ALA A 194 0.93 -11.14 8.88
CA ALA A 194 1.55 -9.85 8.98
C ALA A 194 1.27 -8.93 7.78
N HIS A 195 0.74 -9.47 6.67
CA HIS A 195 0.43 -8.67 5.49
C HIS A 195 -0.50 -7.49 5.85
N PRO A 196 -0.28 -6.28 5.32
CA PRO A 196 -1.11 -5.12 5.68
C PRO A 196 -2.53 -5.22 5.14
N PHE A 197 -2.74 -5.97 4.06
CA PHE A 197 -4.03 -6.10 3.35
C PHE A 197 -5.23 -6.34 4.27
N MET A 198 -5.17 -7.32 5.19
CA MET A 198 -6.32 -7.65 6.03
C MET A 198 -6.73 -6.54 7.02
N ARG A 199 -5.85 -5.55 7.20
CA ARG A 199 -6.01 -4.41 8.13
C ARG A 199 -6.18 -3.10 7.36
N SER A 200 -6.27 -3.18 6.05
CA SER A 200 -6.34 -2.03 5.15
C SER A 200 -7.56 -2.17 4.24
N PRO A 201 -8.23 -1.06 3.89
CA PRO A 201 -9.25 -1.08 2.87
C PRO A 201 -8.68 -1.51 1.52
N ALA A 202 -9.52 -2.11 0.71
CA ALA A 202 -9.26 -2.37 -0.70
C ALA A 202 -10.46 -2.00 -1.55
N LEU A 203 -10.22 -1.49 -2.75
CA LEU A 203 -11.24 -1.31 -3.77
C LEU A 203 -11.08 -2.41 -4.81
N PHE A 204 -12.17 -3.08 -5.14
CA PHE A 204 -12.19 -4.13 -6.16
C PHE A 204 -13.12 -3.75 -7.30
N ASN A 205 -12.54 -3.40 -8.45
CA ASN A 205 -13.28 -3.01 -9.63
C ASN A 205 -13.56 -4.22 -10.54
N TYR A 206 -14.82 -4.40 -10.90
CA TYR A 206 -15.29 -5.43 -11.82
C TYR A 206 -16.21 -4.82 -12.88
N ARG A 207 -16.43 -5.53 -13.99
CA ARG A 207 -17.24 -5.06 -15.13
C ARG A 207 -18.01 -6.22 -15.72
N ASN A 208 -19.06 -5.95 -16.49
CA ASN A 208 -19.73 -6.98 -17.28
C ASN A 208 -18.69 -7.82 -18.05
N PRO A 209 -18.61 -9.14 -17.80
CA PRO A 209 -17.62 -10.01 -18.43
C PRO A 209 -17.64 -10.03 -19.97
N PHE A 210 -18.78 -9.74 -20.61
CA PHE A 210 -18.84 -9.64 -22.07
C PHE A 210 -18.16 -8.37 -22.58
N ASP A 211 -18.30 -7.25 -21.88
CA ASP A 211 -17.56 -6.03 -22.19
C ASP A 211 -16.05 -6.19 -21.92
N ILE A 212 -15.68 -6.98 -20.90
CA ILE A 212 -14.28 -7.36 -20.66
C ILE A 212 -13.74 -8.12 -21.88
N LEU A 213 -14.43 -9.15 -22.34
CA LEU A 213 -14.02 -9.98 -23.48
C LEU A 213 -13.79 -9.13 -24.75
N VAL A 214 -14.72 -8.22 -25.07
CA VAL A 214 -14.58 -7.30 -26.21
C VAL A 214 -13.38 -6.37 -26.04
N SER A 215 -13.18 -5.85 -24.82
CA SER A 215 -12.05 -4.97 -24.53
C SER A 215 -10.70 -5.69 -24.59
N GLU A 216 -10.63 -6.95 -24.16
CA GLU A 216 -9.46 -7.82 -24.31
C GLU A 216 -9.14 -8.05 -25.79
N ALA A 217 -10.14 -8.43 -26.60
CA ALA A 217 -9.96 -8.68 -28.04
C ALA A 217 -9.46 -7.45 -28.80
N ASN A 218 -9.94 -6.25 -28.45
CA ASN A 218 -9.50 -5.01 -29.07
C ASN A 218 -8.12 -4.54 -28.59
N TYR A 219 -7.70 -4.90 -27.37
CA TYR A 219 -6.48 -4.37 -26.78
C TYR A 219 -5.26 -5.28 -26.93
N TRP A 220 -5.42 -6.58 -26.65
CA TRP A 220 -4.28 -7.51 -26.53
C TRP A 220 -3.62 -7.90 -27.85
N HIS A 221 -4.26 -7.65 -28.99
CA HIS A 221 -3.70 -7.95 -30.30
C HIS A 221 -2.74 -6.86 -30.83
N ILE A 222 -2.76 -5.68 -30.21
CA ILE A 222 -1.97 -4.52 -30.64
C ILE A 222 -0.53 -4.71 -30.15
N ASP A 223 0.43 -4.56 -31.06
CA ASP A 223 1.85 -4.67 -30.73
C ASP A 223 2.27 -3.65 -29.65
N GLY A 224 3.12 -4.10 -28.72
CA GLY A 224 3.55 -3.31 -27.55
C GLY A 224 2.55 -3.22 -26.39
N ASN A 225 1.26 -3.52 -26.57
CA ASN A 225 0.28 -3.48 -25.48
C ASN A 225 0.29 -4.74 -24.60
N SER A 226 0.61 -5.89 -25.18
CA SER A 226 0.63 -7.18 -24.48
C SER A 226 1.53 -8.16 -25.23
N PRO A 227 2.24 -9.07 -24.53
CA PRO A 227 2.92 -10.20 -25.18
C PRO A 227 1.98 -11.09 -26.01
N LEU A 228 0.67 -11.02 -25.75
CA LEU A 228 -0.34 -11.74 -26.53
C LEU A 228 -0.53 -11.18 -27.95
N SER A 229 0.07 -10.03 -28.30
CA SER A 229 0.02 -9.49 -29.66
C SER A 229 0.57 -10.46 -30.69
N VAL A 230 1.60 -11.24 -30.33
CA VAL A 230 2.20 -12.28 -31.19
C VAL A 230 1.18 -13.37 -31.55
N LEU A 231 0.31 -13.73 -30.60
CA LEU A 231 -0.68 -14.79 -30.79
C LEU A 231 -1.98 -14.29 -31.42
N LEU A 232 -2.39 -13.06 -31.10
CA LEU A 232 -3.70 -12.51 -31.48
C LEU A 232 -3.64 -11.54 -32.66
N GLY A 233 -2.48 -10.98 -32.99
CA GLY A 233 -2.32 -9.89 -33.96
C GLY A 233 -2.70 -10.27 -35.40
N HIS A 234 -2.60 -11.56 -35.75
CA HIS A 234 -2.95 -12.07 -37.08
C HIS A 234 -4.40 -12.58 -37.19
N LEU A 235 -5.13 -12.61 -36.08
CA LEU A 235 -6.50 -13.09 -36.02
C LEU A 235 -7.49 -11.94 -36.28
N SER A 236 -8.58 -12.25 -36.99
CA SER A 236 -9.75 -11.37 -37.09
C SER A 236 -10.39 -11.15 -35.71
N PHE A 237 -11.26 -10.14 -35.59
CA PHE A 237 -11.93 -9.84 -34.32
C PHE A 237 -12.73 -11.05 -33.80
N GLU A 238 -13.49 -11.72 -34.67
CA GLU A 238 -14.28 -12.91 -34.35
C GLU A 238 -13.40 -14.09 -33.92
N GLU A 239 -12.28 -14.32 -34.61
CA GLU A 239 -11.32 -15.36 -34.22
C GLU A 239 -10.68 -15.06 -32.86
N ARG A 240 -10.36 -13.79 -32.58
CA ARG A 240 -9.86 -13.36 -31.26
C ARG A 240 -10.89 -13.60 -30.17
N ILE A 241 -12.15 -13.25 -30.42
CA ILE A 241 -13.24 -13.50 -29.46
C ILE A 241 -13.39 -15.00 -29.21
N GLY A 242 -13.44 -15.82 -30.26
CA GLY A 242 -13.51 -17.28 -30.12
C GLY A 242 -12.35 -17.85 -29.31
N ARG A 243 -11.14 -17.37 -29.56
CA ARG A 243 -9.94 -17.76 -28.80
C ARG A 243 -10.04 -17.33 -27.34
N LEU A 244 -10.38 -16.07 -27.07
CA LEU A 244 -10.43 -15.52 -25.71
C LEU A 244 -11.59 -16.07 -24.88
N MET A 245 -12.66 -16.52 -25.51
CA MET A 245 -13.82 -17.11 -24.81
C MET A 245 -13.45 -18.44 -24.14
N GLU A 246 -12.67 -19.30 -24.80
CA GLU A 246 -12.42 -20.69 -24.40
C GLU A 246 -11.00 -21.18 -24.79
N ASP A 247 -9.94 -20.49 -24.35
CA ASP A 247 -8.56 -20.94 -24.58
C ASP A 247 -8.14 -21.96 -23.51
N ARG A 248 -8.31 -23.25 -23.79
CA ARG A 248 -7.99 -24.31 -22.82
C ARG A 248 -6.52 -24.46 -22.47
N TRP A 249 -5.62 -23.88 -23.25
CA TRP A 249 -4.19 -24.17 -23.15
C TRP A 249 -3.40 -23.05 -22.49
N LEU A 250 -3.77 -21.79 -22.79
CA LEU A 250 -2.98 -20.64 -22.35
C LEU A 250 -3.74 -19.73 -21.39
N LEU A 251 -4.89 -19.21 -21.81
CA LEU A 251 -5.60 -18.14 -21.08
C LEU A 251 -6.73 -18.66 -20.19
N GLY A 252 -7.18 -19.91 -20.36
CA GLY A 252 -8.42 -20.41 -19.76
C GLY A 252 -9.67 -19.86 -20.46
N SER A 253 -10.84 -20.26 -19.97
CA SER A 253 -12.11 -19.68 -20.42
C SER A 253 -12.32 -18.28 -19.84
N ILE A 254 -13.16 -17.45 -20.45
CA ILE A 254 -13.56 -16.15 -19.87
C ILE A 254 -14.19 -16.33 -18.49
N ARG A 255 -14.94 -17.42 -18.30
CA ARG A 255 -15.52 -17.82 -17.01
C ARG A 255 -14.44 -18.01 -15.96
N ASP A 256 -13.36 -18.73 -16.29
CA ASP A 256 -12.28 -18.99 -15.33
C ASP A 256 -11.51 -17.71 -15.02
N ARG A 257 -11.09 -16.95 -16.05
CA ARG A 257 -10.32 -15.71 -15.86
C ARG A 257 -11.05 -14.69 -14.98
N VAL A 258 -12.35 -14.52 -15.18
CA VAL A 258 -13.17 -13.59 -14.39
C VAL A 258 -13.55 -14.21 -13.04
N GLY A 259 -13.88 -15.51 -13.02
CA GLY A 259 -14.26 -16.25 -11.83
C GLY A 259 -13.17 -16.29 -10.75
N GLU A 260 -11.89 -16.27 -11.14
CA GLU A 260 -10.76 -16.25 -10.19
C GLU A 260 -10.68 -14.97 -9.33
N PHE A 261 -11.46 -13.93 -9.66
CA PHE A 261 -11.60 -12.71 -8.84
C PHE A 261 -12.84 -12.72 -7.94
N ALA A 262 -13.77 -13.67 -8.11
CA ALA A 262 -15.09 -13.61 -7.49
C ALA A 262 -15.05 -13.63 -5.95
N ALA A 263 -14.04 -14.26 -5.35
CA ALA A 263 -13.88 -14.32 -3.91
C ALA A 263 -13.53 -12.96 -3.28
N TRP A 264 -13.02 -11.99 -4.05
CA TRP A 264 -12.88 -10.61 -3.57
C TRP A 264 -14.21 -9.97 -3.19
N LEU A 265 -15.32 -10.41 -3.80
CA LEU A 265 -16.65 -9.96 -3.42
C LEU A 265 -17.00 -10.34 -1.98
N ASP A 266 -16.40 -11.38 -1.41
CA ASP A 266 -16.77 -11.90 -0.09
C ASP A 266 -15.84 -11.36 1.02
N CYS A 267 -14.72 -10.71 0.67
CA CYS A 267 -13.78 -10.15 1.64
C CYS A 267 -14.35 -8.89 2.32
N GLY A 268 -14.35 -8.89 3.66
CA GLY A 268 -14.93 -7.80 4.46
C GLY A 268 -14.17 -6.47 4.40
N ASN A 269 -12.87 -6.51 4.13
CA ASN A 269 -12.02 -5.33 3.93
C ASN A 269 -12.01 -4.83 2.47
N VAL A 270 -12.73 -5.50 1.57
CA VAL A 270 -12.81 -5.14 0.14
C VAL A 270 -14.16 -4.48 -0.12
N VAL A 271 -14.13 -3.36 -0.84
CA VAL A 271 -15.32 -2.66 -1.37
C VAL A 271 -15.43 -2.97 -2.86
N PRO A 272 -16.40 -3.80 -3.29
CA PRO A 272 -16.64 -4.06 -4.70
C PRO A 272 -17.25 -2.82 -5.37
N ILE A 273 -16.75 -2.52 -6.57
CA ILE A 273 -17.17 -1.40 -7.40
C ILE A 273 -17.41 -1.95 -8.80
N SER A 274 -18.59 -1.68 -9.37
CA SER A 274 -18.83 -2.00 -10.77
C SER A 274 -18.38 -0.86 -11.69
N PHE A 275 -17.89 -1.21 -12.87
CA PHE A 275 -17.56 -0.27 -13.93
C PHE A 275 -18.78 0.59 -14.30
N GLU A 276 -19.95 -0.02 -14.27
CA GLU A 276 -21.23 0.56 -14.63
C GLU A 276 -21.65 1.69 -13.66
N GLU A 277 -21.19 1.63 -12.39
CA GLU A 277 -21.37 2.73 -11.44
C GLU A 277 -20.34 3.85 -11.62
N ILE A 278 -19.06 3.52 -11.85
CA ILE A 278 -17.96 4.50 -11.83
C ILE A 278 -17.89 5.34 -13.12
N VAL A 279 -18.42 4.84 -14.24
CA VAL A 279 -18.28 5.50 -15.54
C VAL A 279 -19.20 6.71 -15.73
N GLY A 280 -20.26 6.85 -14.90
CA GLY A 280 -21.24 7.93 -14.98
C GLY A 280 -21.99 7.99 -16.32
N ASP A 281 -22.72 9.08 -16.56
CA ASP A 281 -23.54 9.27 -17.78
C ASP A 281 -22.71 9.18 -19.07
N ALA A 282 -21.46 9.66 -19.02
CA ALA A 282 -20.56 9.70 -20.16
C ALA A 282 -20.24 8.31 -20.74
N GLY A 283 -20.25 7.26 -19.90
CA GLY A 283 -20.08 5.87 -20.33
C GLY A 283 -21.37 5.10 -20.55
N GLY A 284 -22.53 5.75 -20.41
CA GLY A 284 -23.86 5.12 -20.43
C GLY A 284 -24.33 4.61 -19.06
N GLY A 285 -23.65 5.00 -17.98
CA GLY A 285 -24.08 4.78 -16.60
C GLY A 285 -25.03 5.87 -16.12
N SER A 286 -24.99 6.17 -14.81
CA SER A 286 -25.76 7.25 -14.19
C SER A 286 -24.85 8.07 -13.28
N ASP A 287 -24.85 9.40 -13.44
CA ASP A 287 -24.14 10.33 -12.55
C ASP A 287 -24.66 10.24 -11.11
N GLU A 288 -25.95 9.98 -10.90
CA GLU A 288 -26.52 9.72 -9.57
C GLU A 288 -25.97 8.42 -8.96
N ALA A 289 -25.83 7.37 -9.78
CA ALA A 289 -25.22 6.12 -9.34
C ALA A 289 -23.74 6.33 -8.98
N PHE A 290 -23.03 7.17 -9.74
CA PHE A 290 -21.64 7.50 -9.45
C PHE A 290 -21.51 8.35 -8.17
N GLU A 291 -22.35 9.38 -7.99
CA GLU A 291 -22.38 10.20 -6.78
C GLU A 291 -22.69 9.36 -5.54
N ALA A 292 -23.65 8.43 -5.64
CA ALA A 292 -23.96 7.49 -4.55
C ALA A 292 -22.81 6.53 -4.23
N LEU A 293 -22.08 6.04 -5.24
CA LEU A 293 -20.87 5.25 -5.04
C LEU A 293 -19.80 6.06 -4.30
N VAL A 294 -19.48 7.26 -4.79
CA VAL A 294 -18.44 8.13 -4.20
C VAL A 294 -18.80 8.47 -2.75
N TRP A 295 -20.06 8.81 -2.48
CA TRP A 295 -20.51 9.06 -1.10
C TRP A 295 -20.30 7.86 -0.19
N SER A 296 -20.72 6.67 -0.63
CA SER A 296 -20.47 5.42 0.08
C SER A 296 -18.98 5.17 0.35
N LEU A 297 -18.10 5.49 -0.61
CA LEU A 297 -16.65 5.36 -0.44
C LEU A 297 -16.10 6.38 0.57
N GLN A 298 -16.53 7.64 0.54
CA GLN A 298 -16.14 8.65 1.52
C GLN A 298 -16.46 8.19 2.95
N LEU A 299 -17.66 7.64 3.15
CA LEU A 299 -18.10 7.14 4.45
C LEU A 299 -17.27 5.93 4.92
N LYS A 300 -16.99 4.95 4.04
CA LYS A 300 -16.22 3.74 4.40
C LYS A 300 -14.74 4.00 4.62
N LEU A 301 -14.15 4.90 3.83
CA LEU A 301 -12.72 5.20 3.84
C LEU A 301 -12.37 6.39 4.74
N HIS A 302 -13.39 7.05 5.31
CA HIS A 302 -13.23 8.28 6.08
C HIS A 302 -12.47 9.34 5.26
N ALA A 303 -12.85 9.49 3.99
CA ALA A 303 -12.20 10.41 3.04
C ALA A 303 -12.98 11.74 2.98
N PRO A 304 -12.38 12.87 3.38
CA PRO A 304 -13.06 14.17 3.39
C PRO A 304 -13.35 14.66 1.97
N GLY A 305 -14.24 15.64 1.86
CA GLY A 305 -14.48 16.40 0.64
C GLY A 305 -15.95 16.54 0.28
N ILE A 306 -16.20 17.29 -0.78
CA ILE A 306 -17.53 17.45 -1.38
C ILE A 306 -17.68 16.37 -2.46
N THR A 307 -18.71 15.53 -2.36
CA THR A 307 -18.88 14.35 -3.23
C THR A 307 -18.89 14.74 -4.71
N ARG A 308 -19.58 15.82 -5.09
CA ARG A 308 -19.64 16.29 -6.48
C ARG A 308 -18.28 16.72 -7.02
N ASP A 309 -17.45 17.35 -6.20
CA ASP A 309 -16.11 17.77 -6.60
C ASP A 309 -15.22 16.55 -6.84
N ILE A 310 -15.34 15.53 -6.00
CA ILE A 310 -14.65 14.24 -6.15
C ILE A 310 -15.12 13.53 -7.44
N CYS A 311 -16.43 13.47 -7.69
CA CYS A 311 -16.98 12.93 -8.94
C CYS A 311 -16.42 13.66 -10.16
N ALA A 312 -16.41 14.99 -10.16
CA ALA A 312 -15.89 15.80 -11.25
C ALA A 312 -14.38 15.59 -11.48
N ALA A 313 -13.60 15.45 -10.41
CA ALA A 313 -12.17 15.15 -10.51
C ALA A 313 -11.92 13.74 -11.07
N ALA A 314 -12.71 12.75 -10.65
CA ALA A 314 -12.60 11.36 -11.10
C ALA A 314 -13.11 11.15 -12.54
N SER A 315 -14.12 11.88 -12.99
CA SER A 315 -14.74 11.73 -14.33
C SER A 315 -14.01 12.45 -15.46
N GLY A 316 -12.83 13.02 -15.20
CA GLY A 316 -12.07 13.83 -16.17
C GLY A 316 -11.96 13.17 -17.55
N ARG A 317 -12.52 13.84 -18.58
CA ARG A 317 -12.63 13.35 -19.98
C ARG A 317 -11.31 13.02 -20.67
N SER A 318 -10.18 13.33 -20.05
CA SER A 318 -8.85 13.04 -20.61
C SER A 318 -8.45 11.57 -20.49
N SER A 319 -9.18 10.74 -19.74
CA SER A 319 -8.87 9.31 -19.66
C SER A 319 -9.18 8.58 -20.98
N PRO A 320 -8.24 7.81 -21.55
CA PRO A 320 -8.48 6.96 -22.72
C PRO A 320 -9.70 6.03 -22.56
N THR A 321 -10.02 5.64 -21.31
CA THR A 321 -11.15 4.77 -21.00
C THR A 321 -12.50 5.36 -21.44
N PHE A 322 -12.69 6.68 -21.42
CA PHE A 322 -13.96 7.31 -21.81
C PHE A 322 -14.20 7.33 -23.34
N ARG A 323 -13.16 7.08 -24.16
CA ARG A 323 -13.34 7.07 -25.61
C ARG A 323 -13.95 5.76 -26.12
N GLU A 324 -13.66 4.64 -25.46
CA GLU A 324 -14.03 3.30 -25.93
C GLU A 324 -14.83 2.49 -24.90
N GLY A 325 -14.70 2.81 -23.60
CA GLY A 325 -15.39 2.10 -22.52
C GLY A 325 -16.83 2.56 -22.35
N ARG A 326 -17.74 1.98 -23.14
CA ARG A 326 -19.20 2.13 -22.94
C ARG A 326 -19.78 0.90 -22.26
N ILE A 327 -20.79 1.09 -21.42
CA ILE A 327 -21.58 -0.01 -20.88
C ILE A 327 -22.35 -0.67 -22.02
N ASN A 328 -22.43 -2.00 -22.02
CA ASN A 328 -23.12 -2.78 -23.04
C ASN A 328 -22.56 -2.58 -24.47
N GLY A 329 -21.30 -2.12 -24.60
CA GLY A 329 -20.63 -1.98 -25.89
C GLY A 329 -20.57 -3.32 -26.64
N TRP A 330 -20.48 -4.42 -25.90
CA TRP A 330 -20.49 -5.78 -26.45
C TRP A 330 -21.71 -6.08 -27.34
N ARG A 331 -22.87 -5.48 -27.09
CA ARG A 331 -24.08 -5.72 -27.89
C ARG A 331 -23.94 -5.28 -29.34
N GLN A 332 -23.08 -4.29 -29.60
CA GLN A 332 -22.82 -3.77 -30.94
C GLN A 332 -21.63 -4.48 -31.60
N SER A 333 -20.74 -5.07 -30.81
CA SER A 333 -19.51 -5.71 -31.31
C SER A 333 -19.66 -7.21 -31.54
N LEU A 334 -20.49 -7.90 -30.77
CA LEU A 334 -20.62 -9.37 -30.85
C LEU A 334 -21.75 -9.78 -31.78
N SER A 335 -21.48 -10.78 -32.62
CA SER A 335 -22.51 -11.40 -33.46
C SER A 335 -23.51 -12.19 -32.61
N ALA A 336 -24.73 -12.37 -33.12
CA ALA A 336 -25.76 -13.15 -32.42
C ALA A 336 -25.30 -14.59 -32.12
N ASP A 337 -24.45 -15.17 -32.97
CA ASP A 337 -23.94 -16.53 -32.79
C ASP A 337 -22.95 -16.61 -31.63
N VAL A 338 -22.06 -15.61 -31.49
CA VAL A 338 -21.14 -15.50 -30.35
C VAL A 338 -21.91 -15.26 -29.06
N VAL A 339 -22.93 -14.40 -29.09
CA VAL A 339 -23.78 -14.16 -27.91
C VAL A 339 -24.45 -15.45 -27.45
N ARG A 340 -25.02 -16.24 -28.37
CA ARG A 340 -25.60 -17.55 -28.03
C ARG A 340 -24.57 -18.51 -27.44
N GLN A 341 -23.32 -18.50 -27.91
CA GLN A 341 -22.25 -19.32 -27.34
C GLN A 341 -21.88 -18.87 -25.92
N LEU A 342 -21.77 -17.56 -25.70
CA LEU A 342 -21.50 -17.00 -24.37
C LEU A 342 -22.62 -17.31 -23.37
N GLU A 343 -23.88 -17.16 -23.79
CA GLU A 343 -25.06 -17.48 -22.97
C GLU A 343 -25.17 -18.99 -22.66
N ALA A 344 -24.62 -19.84 -23.53
CA ALA A 344 -24.58 -21.29 -23.31
C ALA A 344 -23.51 -21.74 -22.30
N LEU A 345 -22.55 -20.87 -21.94
CA LEU A 345 -21.60 -21.16 -20.85
C LEU A 345 -22.34 -21.24 -19.51
N PRO A 346 -21.79 -21.93 -18.49
CA PRO A 346 -22.29 -21.78 -17.13
C PRO A 346 -22.24 -20.32 -16.68
N GLN A 347 -23.40 -19.70 -16.42
CA GLN A 347 -23.52 -18.27 -16.10
C GLN A 347 -23.26 -17.94 -14.63
N ASP A 348 -22.70 -18.85 -13.84
CA ASP A 348 -22.45 -18.66 -12.42
C ASP A 348 -21.51 -17.47 -12.15
N PHE A 349 -20.51 -17.24 -13.01
CA PHE A 349 -19.63 -16.08 -12.91
C PHE A 349 -20.40 -14.76 -13.13
N MET A 350 -21.27 -14.68 -14.15
CA MET A 350 -22.12 -13.49 -14.38
C MET A 350 -23.00 -13.20 -13.17
N VAL A 351 -23.70 -14.24 -12.69
CA VAL A 351 -24.64 -14.15 -11.57
C VAL A 351 -23.93 -13.78 -10.26
N LYS A 352 -22.71 -14.26 -10.04
CA LYS A 352 -21.90 -13.94 -8.84
C LYS A 352 -21.50 -12.47 -8.79
N PHE A 353 -21.21 -11.84 -9.94
CA PHE A 353 -20.99 -10.39 -10.03
C PHE A 353 -22.28 -9.57 -10.11
N GLY A 354 -23.44 -10.24 -10.16
CA GLY A 354 -24.76 -9.60 -10.14
C GLY A 354 -25.30 -9.19 -11.51
N TYR A 355 -24.74 -9.73 -12.59
CA TYR A 355 -25.24 -9.54 -13.95
C TYR A 355 -26.25 -10.65 -14.29
N ASP A 356 -27.49 -10.26 -14.58
CA ASP A 356 -28.57 -11.16 -15.02
C ASP A 356 -29.26 -10.68 -16.30
N GLY A 357 -28.76 -9.60 -16.91
CA GLY A 357 -29.29 -9.01 -18.14
C GLY A 357 -30.53 -8.13 -17.97
N SER A 358 -31.09 -8.03 -16.75
CA SER A 358 -32.32 -7.26 -16.49
C SER A 358 -32.09 -5.76 -16.29
N SER A 359 -30.87 -5.36 -15.93
CA SER A 359 -30.50 -4.01 -15.50
C SER A 359 -29.13 -3.62 -16.05
N VAL A 360 -28.91 -2.30 -16.19
CA VAL A 360 -27.59 -1.72 -16.51
C VAL A 360 -26.64 -1.90 -15.33
N LEU A 361 -27.12 -1.63 -14.10
CA LEU A 361 -26.34 -1.82 -12.88
C LEU A 361 -26.44 -3.26 -12.38
N PRO A 362 -25.35 -3.86 -11.86
CA PRO A 362 -25.43 -5.15 -11.21
C PRO A 362 -26.36 -5.14 -9.98
N ARG A 363 -27.10 -6.22 -9.75
CA ARG A 363 -28.08 -6.33 -8.65
C ARG A 363 -27.48 -6.16 -7.25
N HIS A 364 -26.17 -6.37 -7.09
CA HIS A 364 -25.48 -6.33 -5.79
C HIS A 364 -25.00 -4.92 -5.40
N VAL A 365 -25.07 -3.95 -6.31
CA VAL A 365 -24.56 -2.59 -6.10
C VAL A 365 -25.09 -1.95 -4.82
N ALA A 366 -26.41 -1.94 -4.63
CA ALA A 366 -27.02 -1.35 -3.44
C ALA A 366 -26.54 -2.03 -2.15
N ALA A 367 -26.45 -3.36 -2.15
CA ALA A 367 -25.95 -4.12 -1.00
C ALA A 367 -24.47 -3.81 -0.69
N PHE A 368 -23.62 -3.65 -1.71
CA PHE A 368 -22.21 -3.32 -1.52
C PHE A 368 -21.99 -1.89 -0.98
N ARG A 369 -22.80 -0.93 -1.39
CA ARG A 369 -22.81 0.43 -0.81
C ARG A 369 -23.13 0.41 0.68
N HIS A 370 -24.08 -0.43 1.10
CA HIS A 370 -24.48 -0.58 2.49
C HIS A 370 -23.55 -1.45 3.34
N ARG A 371 -22.68 -2.25 2.72
CA ARG A 371 -21.86 -3.22 3.47
C ARG A 371 -20.79 -2.53 4.33
N PRO A 372 -20.75 -2.72 5.65
CA PRO A 372 -19.69 -2.13 6.47
C PRO A 372 -18.32 -2.73 6.12
N LEU A 373 -17.29 -1.88 6.14
CA LEU A 373 -15.91 -2.28 5.98
C LEU A 373 -15.44 -2.98 7.26
N ARG A 374 -14.95 -4.22 7.14
CA ARG A 374 -14.44 -5.03 8.24
C ARG A 374 -12.93 -5.17 8.12
N LEU A 375 -12.21 -4.42 8.94
CA LEU A 375 -10.75 -4.50 9.04
C LEU A 375 -10.38 -5.44 10.20
N MET A 376 -9.33 -6.24 10.03
CA MET A 376 -8.81 -7.04 11.14
C MET A 376 -8.17 -6.13 12.19
N SER A 377 -8.39 -6.43 13.48
CA SER A 377 -7.69 -5.76 14.57
C SER A 377 -6.18 -6.06 14.54
N SER A 378 -5.35 -5.12 14.98
CA SER A 378 -3.88 -5.22 15.00
C SER A 378 -3.29 -6.16 16.06
N THR A 379 -4.09 -6.99 16.72
CA THR A 379 -3.70 -7.80 17.89
C THR A 379 -2.62 -8.85 17.62
N HIS A 380 -2.31 -9.17 16.36
CA HIS A 380 -1.35 -10.22 16.00
C HIS A 380 0.13 -9.81 16.07
N PHE A 381 0.45 -8.52 16.22
CA PHE A 381 1.85 -8.07 16.26
C PHE A 381 2.56 -8.34 17.59
N SER A 382 1.83 -8.76 18.61
CA SER A 382 2.39 -9.17 19.90
C SER A 382 2.98 -10.59 19.88
N VAL A 383 2.86 -11.32 18.77
CA VAL A 383 3.45 -12.66 18.62
C VAL A 383 4.70 -12.55 17.73
N PRO A 384 5.89 -12.88 18.26
CA PRO A 384 7.09 -12.88 17.43
C PRO A 384 6.98 -13.96 16.35
N PHE A 385 7.45 -13.67 15.14
CA PHE A 385 7.55 -14.68 14.08
C PHE A 385 8.83 -14.51 13.27
N LEU A 386 9.40 -15.65 12.90
CA LEU A 386 10.62 -15.74 12.12
C LEU A 386 10.37 -15.27 10.70
N VAL A 387 11.11 -14.27 10.24
CA VAL A 387 11.03 -13.69 8.89
C VAL A 387 12.09 -14.33 8.00
N GLU A 388 13.31 -14.41 8.51
CA GLU A 388 14.46 -14.94 7.77
C GLU A 388 15.40 -15.68 8.73
N THR A 389 15.99 -16.77 8.26
CA THR A 389 16.95 -17.58 9.02
C THR A 389 18.33 -17.43 8.43
N ASP A 390 19.34 -17.42 9.30
CA ASP A 390 20.75 -17.51 8.90
C ASP A 390 21.21 -16.36 7.98
N PHE A 391 20.71 -15.15 8.26
CA PHE A 391 21.22 -13.94 7.64
C PHE A 391 22.47 -13.47 8.39
N LEU A 392 23.65 -13.84 7.92
CA LEU A 392 24.95 -13.51 8.54
C LEU A 392 24.99 -13.87 10.04
N ASP A 393 24.74 -15.14 10.38
CA ASP A 393 24.66 -15.65 11.76
C ASP A 393 23.52 -15.04 12.62
N HIS A 394 22.50 -14.44 11.99
CA HIS A 394 21.32 -13.91 12.67
C HIS A 394 20.03 -14.56 12.16
N ASN A 395 19.07 -14.73 13.06
CA ASN A 395 17.66 -14.87 12.69
C ASN A 395 17.02 -13.48 12.67
N ILE A 396 16.28 -13.15 11.62
CA ILE A 396 15.46 -11.94 11.60
C ILE A 396 14.05 -12.31 12.03
N VAL A 397 13.58 -11.67 13.11
CA VAL A 397 12.27 -11.90 13.71
C VAL A 397 11.45 -10.62 13.66
N SER A 398 10.18 -10.70 13.27
CA SER A 398 9.26 -9.58 13.39
C SER A 398 8.50 -9.68 14.71
N PHE A 399 8.47 -8.59 15.47
CA PHE A 399 7.82 -8.50 16.77
C PHE A 399 7.44 -7.04 17.05
N GLN A 400 6.24 -6.78 17.58
CA GLN A 400 5.76 -5.44 17.95
C GLN A 400 5.96 -4.38 16.86
N GLN A 401 5.65 -4.73 15.61
CA GLN A 401 5.87 -3.86 14.45
C GLN A 401 7.33 -3.40 14.32
N ARG A 402 8.30 -4.24 14.63
CA ARG A 402 9.72 -4.04 14.36
C ARG A 402 10.33 -5.35 13.89
N TYR A 403 11.44 -5.26 13.18
CA TYR A 403 12.29 -6.40 12.85
C TYR A 403 13.50 -6.38 13.76
N TYR A 404 13.90 -7.55 14.25
CA TYR A 404 15.03 -7.75 15.13
C TYR A 404 15.97 -8.78 14.53
N GLY A 405 17.25 -8.43 14.40
CA GLY A 405 18.33 -9.35 14.10
C GLY A 405 18.84 -10.01 15.37
N ILE A 406 18.42 -11.25 15.62
CA ILE A 406 18.78 -12.03 16.79
C ILE A 406 20.00 -12.91 16.44
N PRO A 407 21.19 -12.63 16.99
CA PRO A 407 22.39 -13.41 16.69
C PRO A 407 22.26 -14.82 17.26
N PHE A 408 22.85 -15.81 16.60
CA PHE A 408 22.85 -17.19 17.11
C PHE A 408 23.52 -17.33 18.48
N SER A 409 24.48 -16.44 18.79
CA SER A 409 25.13 -16.37 20.10
C SER A 409 24.18 -15.99 21.24
N ALA A 410 23.01 -15.41 20.96
CA ALA A 410 21.99 -15.13 21.98
C ALA A 410 21.29 -16.42 22.49
N GLY A 411 21.46 -17.55 21.79
CA GLY A 411 20.81 -18.80 22.16
C GLY A 411 19.28 -18.74 22.05
N SER A 412 18.57 -19.57 22.83
CA SER A 412 17.11 -19.54 22.87
C SER A 412 16.62 -18.31 23.63
N THR A 413 15.92 -17.42 22.93
CA THR A 413 15.45 -16.13 23.46
C THR A 413 13.95 -15.99 23.26
N ASP A 414 13.18 -15.70 24.32
CA ASP A 414 11.76 -15.32 24.22
C ASP A 414 11.61 -13.80 24.21
N LEU A 415 11.38 -13.23 23.02
CA LEU A 415 11.27 -11.78 22.84
C LEU A 415 10.14 -11.14 23.66
N ARG A 416 9.14 -11.92 24.11
CA ARG A 416 8.02 -11.40 24.91
C ARG A 416 8.41 -11.14 26.37
N GLN A 417 9.50 -11.75 26.83
CA GLN A 417 9.98 -11.61 28.21
C GLN A 417 11.09 -10.57 28.33
N LEU A 418 11.63 -10.10 27.21
CA LEU A 418 12.67 -9.09 27.20
C LEU A 418 12.08 -7.70 27.44
N SER A 419 12.77 -6.92 28.26
CA SER A 419 12.54 -5.49 28.41
C SER A 419 12.88 -4.72 27.13
N GLU A 420 12.36 -3.49 27.00
CA GLU A 420 12.73 -2.61 25.88
C GLU A 420 14.24 -2.36 25.82
N GLU A 421 14.91 -2.27 26.98
CA GLU A 421 16.36 -2.12 27.06
C GLU A 421 17.08 -3.34 26.46
N GLU A 422 16.66 -4.56 26.81
CA GLU A 422 17.24 -5.79 26.25
C GLU A 422 16.97 -5.94 24.75
N LEU A 423 15.77 -5.61 24.30
CA LEU A 423 15.41 -5.60 22.88
C LEU A 423 16.25 -4.59 22.09
N SER A 424 16.59 -3.43 22.69
CA SER A 424 17.41 -2.41 22.05
C SER A 424 18.86 -2.84 21.76
N ARG A 425 19.33 -3.92 22.40
CA ARG A 425 20.67 -4.49 22.17
C ARG A 425 20.78 -5.18 20.81
N PHE A 426 19.68 -5.71 20.28
CA PHE A 426 19.64 -6.33 18.95
C PHE A 426 19.64 -5.27 17.84
N ALA A 427 20.09 -5.65 16.64
CA ALA A 427 19.84 -4.84 15.46
C ALA A 427 18.33 -4.75 15.29
N SER A 428 17.75 -3.54 15.21
CA SER A 428 16.31 -3.41 15.06
C SER A 428 15.92 -2.25 14.15
N SER A 429 14.89 -2.47 13.35
CA SER A 429 14.35 -1.44 12.47
C SER A 429 12.88 -1.69 12.15
N GLU A 430 12.24 -0.68 11.59
CA GLU A 430 10.89 -0.78 11.04
C GLU A 430 10.89 -1.42 9.65
N SER A 431 12.01 -1.51 8.95
CA SER A 431 12.07 -2.19 7.65
C SER A 431 13.02 -3.38 7.68
N LEU A 432 12.70 -4.39 6.88
CA LEU A 432 13.55 -5.57 6.71
C LEU A 432 14.91 -5.19 6.09
N SER A 433 14.91 -4.31 5.10
CA SER A 433 16.13 -3.81 4.46
C SER A 433 17.04 -3.07 5.45
N SER A 434 16.49 -2.23 6.32
CA SER A 434 17.30 -1.50 7.30
C SER A 434 17.82 -2.39 8.41
N VAL A 435 17.08 -3.40 8.88
CA VAL A 435 17.64 -4.35 9.86
C VAL A 435 18.74 -5.20 9.24
N ARG A 436 18.61 -5.62 7.97
CA ARG A 436 19.67 -6.30 7.23
C ARG A 436 20.92 -5.42 7.12
N ALA A 437 20.76 -4.15 6.75
CA ALA A 437 21.86 -3.20 6.67
C ALA A 437 22.56 -3.00 8.03
N GLN A 438 21.81 -2.95 9.13
CA GLN A 438 22.39 -2.88 10.47
C GLN A 438 23.18 -4.14 10.84
N ILE A 439 22.67 -5.33 10.49
CA ILE A 439 23.38 -6.60 10.72
C ILE A 439 24.70 -6.62 9.93
N VAL A 440 24.65 -6.25 8.64
CA VAL A 440 25.85 -6.15 7.77
C VAL A 440 26.86 -5.18 8.38
N ALA A 441 26.43 -3.98 8.78
CA ALA A 441 27.31 -2.98 9.37
C ALA A 441 28.02 -3.49 10.64
N ARG A 442 27.27 -4.16 11.54
CA ARG A 442 27.84 -4.76 12.77
C ARG A 442 28.82 -5.89 12.46
N GLU A 443 28.54 -6.72 11.46
CA GLU A 443 29.44 -7.82 11.09
C GLU A 443 30.73 -7.31 10.43
N VAL A 444 30.63 -6.27 9.59
CA VAL A 444 31.80 -5.58 9.03
C VAL A 444 32.64 -4.97 10.15
N GLU A 445 32.03 -4.28 11.12
CA GLU A 445 32.74 -3.73 12.28
C GLU A 445 33.45 -4.84 13.08
N ARG A 446 32.76 -5.94 13.35
CA ARG A 446 33.30 -7.10 14.08
C ARG A 446 34.51 -7.73 13.39
N GLN A 447 34.52 -7.82 12.06
CA GLN A 447 35.61 -8.43 11.29
C GLN A 447 36.76 -7.46 11.01
N VAL A 448 36.44 -6.22 10.63
CA VAL A 448 37.42 -5.23 10.17
C VAL A 448 38.14 -4.56 11.33
N VAL A 449 37.46 -4.21 12.42
CA VAL A 449 38.08 -3.49 13.54
C VAL A 449 39.26 -4.26 14.16
N PRO A 450 39.17 -5.58 14.43
CA PRO A 450 40.32 -6.34 14.91
C PRO A 450 41.46 -6.43 13.88
N MET A 451 41.15 -6.50 12.58
CA MET A 451 42.17 -6.54 11.52
C MET A 451 42.92 -5.21 11.41
N VAL A 452 42.19 -4.09 11.38
CA VAL A 452 42.77 -2.75 11.37
C VAL A 452 43.55 -2.48 12.64
N GLY A 453 43.03 -2.88 13.81
CA GLY A 453 43.73 -2.77 15.08
C GLY A 453 45.06 -3.53 15.09
N LYS A 454 45.10 -4.75 14.53
CA LYS A 454 46.35 -5.52 14.36
C LYS A 454 47.33 -4.84 13.40
N LEU A 455 46.83 -4.31 12.28
CA LEU A 455 47.66 -3.60 11.30
C LEU A 455 48.28 -2.33 11.89
N VAL A 456 47.46 -1.48 12.52
CA VAL A 456 47.91 -0.25 13.18
C VAL A 456 48.90 -0.57 14.29
N LYS A 457 48.63 -1.59 15.11
CA LYS A 457 49.55 -2.04 16.15
C LYS A 457 50.89 -2.50 15.56
N SER A 458 50.87 -3.28 14.48
CA SER A 458 52.08 -3.75 13.79
C SER A 458 52.90 -2.58 13.21
N GLU A 459 52.25 -1.59 12.59
CA GLU A 459 52.94 -0.41 12.06
C GLU A 459 53.51 0.48 13.18
N LEU A 460 52.78 0.63 14.29
CA LEU A 460 53.31 1.33 15.47
C LEU A 460 54.52 0.59 16.05
N GLU A 461 54.48 -0.73 16.17
CA GLU A 461 55.62 -1.53 16.66
C GLU A 461 56.83 -1.40 15.72
N LYS A 462 56.64 -1.40 14.39
CA LYS A 462 57.72 -1.14 13.41
C LYS A 462 58.33 0.26 13.57
N LEU A 463 57.52 1.28 13.86
CA LEU A 463 58.00 2.63 14.13
C LEU A 463 58.81 2.72 15.42
N HIS A 464 58.43 1.98 16.48
CA HIS A 464 59.18 1.93 17.73
C HIS A 464 60.45 1.09 17.63
N SER A 465 60.46 0.06 16.77
CA SER A 465 61.65 -0.79 16.56
C SER A 465 62.66 -0.20 15.58
N ARG A 466 62.32 0.87 14.88
CA ARG A 466 63.32 1.71 14.21
C ARG A 466 64.08 2.44 15.30
N GLU A 467 65.22 1.87 15.69
CA GLU A 467 66.23 2.61 16.47
C GLU A 467 66.42 3.98 15.81
N PRO A 468 66.62 5.06 16.57
CA PRO A 468 66.95 6.36 16.03
C PRO A 468 68.27 6.21 15.28
N ASP A 469 68.17 5.90 14.00
CA ASP A 469 69.31 5.71 13.13
C ASP A 469 70.09 7.02 13.15
N ASP A 470 71.37 6.84 13.42
CA ASP A 470 72.35 7.82 13.83
C ASP A 470 72.16 9.12 13.04
N THR A 471 71.67 10.18 13.71
CA THR A 471 71.74 11.56 13.21
C THR A 471 73.20 12.01 13.17
N ARG A 472 74.00 11.37 12.31
CA ARG A 472 75.28 11.81 11.80
C ARG A 472 75.12 12.10 10.32
N GLY A 473 74.51 13.24 10.04
CA GLY A 473 74.36 13.73 8.68
C GLY A 473 73.62 15.04 8.64
N GLY A 474 74.25 16.11 9.15
CA GLY A 474 73.78 17.46 8.92
C GLY A 474 73.65 17.73 7.43
N ARG A 475 72.42 17.75 6.92
CA ARG A 475 72.05 18.52 5.74
C ARG A 475 70.95 19.47 6.17
N ALA A 476 71.28 20.75 6.14
CA ALA A 476 70.33 21.83 6.23
C ALA A 476 69.24 21.63 5.17
N PHE A 477 68.01 21.41 5.61
CA PHE A 477 66.85 21.64 4.77
C PHE A 477 66.70 23.14 4.62
N SER A 478 67.18 23.66 3.49
CA SER A 478 66.84 25.00 3.03
C SER A 478 65.32 25.12 2.89
N HIS A 479 64.75 26.20 3.45
CA HIS A 479 63.39 26.64 3.20
C HIS A 479 63.14 26.76 1.69
N GLY A 480 62.51 25.74 1.11
CA GLY A 480 61.82 25.86 -0.18
C GLY A 480 60.43 26.39 0.10
N GLU A 481 60.20 27.66 -0.24
CA GLU A 481 58.88 28.26 -0.33
C GLU A 481 57.99 27.41 -1.24
N VAL A 482 56.92 26.83 -0.69
CA VAL A 482 55.83 26.29 -1.50
C VAL A 482 54.90 27.46 -1.80
N SER A 483 55.12 28.04 -2.97
CA SER A 483 54.22 28.99 -3.61
C SER A 483 52.83 28.36 -3.80
N ALA A 484 51.82 29.05 -3.31
CA ALA A 484 50.43 28.78 -3.59
C ALA A 484 50.07 29.42 -4.93
N ASP A 485 50.16 28.66 -6.02
CA ASP A 485 49.46 28.99 -7.27
C ASP A 485 49.51 27.80 -8.24
N ALA A 486 48.39 27.08 -8.35
CA ALA A 486 47.98 26.32 -9.55
C ALA A 486 46.60 25.69 -9.32
N THR A 487 45.54 26.51 -9.38
CA THR A 487 44.21 26.04 -9.76
C THR A 487 43.79 26.79 -11.02
N LYS A 488 43.95 26.16 -12.18
CA LYS A 488 43.10 26.36 -13.35
C LYS A 488 43.37 25.34 -14.44
N ASP A 489 42.27 24.86 -15.00
CA ASP A 489 42.10 24.32 -16.34
C ASP A 489 42.80 23.01 -16.72
N GLN A 490 42.01 21.92 -16.75
CA GLN A 490 41.76 21.17 -17.98
C GLN A 490 40.66 20.12 -17.77
N ALA A 491 39.46 20.43 -18.27
CA ALA A 491 38.46 19.42 -18.61
C ALA A 491 38.86 18.83 -19.97
N ALA A 492 39.30 17.57 -19.99
CA ALA A 492 39.50 16.80 -21.20
C ALA A 492 38.39 15.75 -21.31
N ALA A 493 37.71 15.76 -22.46
CA ALA A 493 36.67 14.82 -22.83
C ALA A 493 37.23 13.39 -22.92
N VAL A 494 36.59 12.45 -22.22
CA VAL A 494 36.83 11.02 -22.38
C VAL A 494 35.96 10.51 -23.52
N VAL A 495 36.60 10.25 -24.65
CA VAL A 495 36.10 9.44 -25.75
C VAL A 495 36.14 7.98 -25.30
N GLY A 496 34.98 7.31 -25.27
CA GLY A 496 34.89 5.88 -24.95
C GLY A 496 35.34 5.02 -26.14
N PRO A 497 36.10 3.94 -25.93
CA PRO A 497 36.30 2.93 -26.95
C PRO A 497 35.15 1.93 -26.95
N SER A 498 34.65 1.71 -28.17
CA SER A 498 33.85 0.60 -28.63
C SER A 498 34.61 -0.73 -28.55
N GLY A 499 33.87 -1.82 -28.30
CA GLY A 499 34.23 -3.18 -28.72
C GLY A 499 34.69 -4.15 -27.62
N GLY A 500 33.94 -5.24 -27.47
CA GLY A 500 34.29 -6.42 -26.64
C GLY A 500 33.02 -7.22 -26.33
N ASP A 501 32.51 -8.00 -27.28
CA ASP A 501 32.80 -9.43 -27.50
C ASP A 501 31.99 -10.32 -26.54
N ASP A 502 30.90 -10.85 -27.10
CA ASP A 502 29.96 -11.78 -26.47
C ASP A 502 30.60 -13.14 -26.26
N ARG A 503 30.76 -13.55 -25.00
CA ARG A 503 30.87 -14.97 -24.64
C ARG A 503 29.86 -15.31 -23.56
N VAL A 504 28.74 -15.84 -24.03
CA VAL A 504 27.71 -16.53 -23.24
C VAL A 504 28.34 -17.79 -22.63
N GLY A 505 28.52 -17.79 -21.31
CA GLY A 505 28.80 -18.99 -20.53
C GLY A 505 27.49 -19.69 -20.17
N GLU A 506 27.35 -20.95 -20.58
CA GLU A 506 26.24 -21.84 -20.25
C GLU A 506 26.02 -21.95 -18.73
N VAL A 507 24.79 -21.72 -18.27
CA VAL A 507 24.32 -22.08 -16.93
C VAL A 507 23.59 -23.42 -17.02
N ARG A 508 24.13 -24.46 -16.35
CA ARG A 508 23.43 -25.73 -16.15
C ARG A 508 22.42 -25.62 -14.98
N PRO A 509 21.20 -26.18 -15.07
CA PRO A 509 20.26 -26.16 -13.96
C PRO A 509 20.53 -27.35 -13.01
N LEU A 510 20.82 -27.06 -11.74
CA LEU A 510 20.80 -28.07 -10.68
C LEU A 510 19.47 -28.00 -9.92
N GLY A 511 18.75 -29.12 -9.92
CA GLY A 511 17.40 -29.24 -9.42
C GLY A 511 17.26 -29.38 -7.90
N ARG A 512 16.11 -28.92 -7.42
CA ARG A 512 15.30 -29.31 -6.24
C ARG A 512 16.02 -29.89 -5.01
N PHE A 513 15.99 -29.13 -3.92
CA PHE A 513 16.02 -29.65 -2.55
C PHE A 513 14.67 -29.37 -1.87
N LEU A 514 13.98 -30.44 -1.45
CA LEU A 514 12.73 -30.37 -0.67
C LEU A 514 13.07 -29.96 0.78
N ARG A 515 12.38 -28.94 1.32
CA ARG A 515 12.33 -28.70 2.78
C ARG A 515 10.95 -29.06 3.32
N HIS A 516 10.90 -30.03 4.23
CA HIS A 516 9.77 -30.24 5.14
C HIS A 516 9.99 -29.37 6.38
N ASN A 517 9.08 -28.44 6.65
CA ASN A 517 9.05 -27.67 7.89
C ASN A 517 8.21 -28.43 8.93
N LEU A 518 8.88 -29.19 9.82
CA LEU A 518 8.27 -29.70 11.05
C LEU A 518 8.69 -28.78 12.21
N PHE A 519 7.80 -27.86 12.60
CA PHE A 519 7.93 -27.08 13.83
C PHE A 519 6.92 -27.58 14.85
N GLN A 520 7.38 -28.00 16.04
CA GLN A 520 6.48 -28.23 17.18
C GLN A 520 6.22 -26.91 17.91
N ARG A 521 4.94 -26.54 18.02
CA ARG A 521 4.46 -25.41 18.83
C ARG A 521 4.10 -25.87 20.24
N ARG A 522 4.73 -25.27 21.25
CA ARG A 522 4.16 -25.09 22.59
C ARG A 522 4.40 -23.64 23.04
N ASP A 523 3.30 -22.94 23.33
CA ASP A 523 3.24 -21.72 24.16
C ASP A 523 4.13 -20.51 23.77
N GLY A 524 4.36 -20.32 22.48
CA GLY A 524 5.01 -19.12 21.93
C GLY A 524 6.52 -19.03 22.17
N ILE A 525 7.13 -20.11 22.65
CA ILE A 525 8.59 -20.27 22.61
C ILE A 525 8.96 -20.68 21.18
N ILE A 526 9.67 -19.82 20.46
CA ILE A 526 10.29 -20.22 19.19
C ILE A 526 11.61 -20.93 19.53
N ALA A 527 11.55 -22.25 19.73
CA ALA A 527 12.74 -23.08 19.75
C ALA A 527 13.24 -23.27 18.31
N VAL A 528 14.17 -22.43 17.86
CA VAL A 528 14.82 -22.61 16.56
C VAL A 528 15.97 -23.62 16.71
N PRO A 529 15.99 -24.73 15.95
CA PRO A 529 17.12 -25.66 16.01
C PRO A 529 18.39 -24.95 15.54
N MET A 530 19.43 -24.98 16.38
CA MET A 530 20.77 -24.53 16.00
C MET A 530 21.35 -25.49 14.96
N ARG A 531 21.59 -24.97 13.75
CA ARG A 531 22.25 -25.62 12.59
C ARG A 531 21.57 -26.89 12.04
N ILE A 532 21.11 -26.79 10.78
CA ILE A 532 20.89 -27.98 9.93
C ILE A 532 21.94 -27.95 8.81
N GLY A 533 23.05 -28.68 9.02
CA GLY A 533 24.03 -29.05 7.99
C GLY A 533 25.17 -28.06 7.72
N PRO A 534 26.28 -28.52 7.10
CA PRO A 534 27.41 -27.68 6.70
C PRO A 534 27.03 -26.83 5.48
N VAL A 535 27.30 -25.52 5.56
CA VAL A 535 27.11 -24.55 4.47
C VAL A 535 28.43 -24.38 3.70
N ASP A 536 28.34 -24.32 2.37
CA ASP A 536 29.47 -24.07 1.47
C ASP A 536 30.00 -22.63 1.68
N PRO A 537 31.30 -22.45 2.03
CA PRO A 537 31.89 -21.13 2.27
C PRO A 537 31.94 -20.21 1.02
N ASN A 538 31.63 -20.71 -0.19
CA ASN A 538 31.60 -19.90 -1.41
C ASN A 538 30.27 -19.17 -1.67
N LEU A 539 29.26 -19.31 -0.79
CA LEU A 539 27.93 -18.70 -0.98
C LEU A 539 27.83 -17.22 -0.55
N TYR A 540 28.91 -16.64 -0.01
CA TYR A 540 28.96 -15.23 0.41
C TYR A 540 29.87 -14.40 -0.50
N ASP A 541 29.57 -14.37 -1.80
CA ASP A 541 30.12 -13.36 -2.69
C ASP A 541 29.23 -12.10 -2.62
N LEU A 542 29.70 -11.08 -1.88
CA LEU A 542 29.03 -9.79 -1.68
C LEU A 542 28.78 -9.01 -2.98
N ARG A 543 29.29 -9.48 -4.13
CA ARG A 543 29.04 -8.89 -5.46
C ARG A 543 27.64 -9.17 -6.02
N PHE A 544 26.85 -10.07 -5.42
CA PHE A 544 25.53 -10.48 -5.92
C PHE A 544 24.32 -9.94 -5.14
N ALA A 545 24.49 -8.91 -4.31
CA ALA A 545 23.39 -8.22 -3.61
C ALA A 545 23.20 -6.75 -4.06
N PRO A 546 22.97 -6.48 -5.36
CA PRO A 546 22.90 -5.10 -5.88
C PRO A 546 21.72 -4.29 -5.32
N ASP A 547 20.63 -4.94 -4.90
CA ASP A 547 19.41 -4.25 -4.43
C ASP A 547 19.42 -3.90 -2.93
N VAL A 548 20.39 -4.42 -2.16
CA VAL A 548 20.42 -4.28 -0.68
C VAL A 548 21.26 -3.09 -0.23
N ILE A 549 22.08 -2.52 -1.12
CA ILE A 549 23.07 -1.52 -0.74
C ILE A 549 23.12 -0.42 -1.79
N ALA A 550 22.50 0.73 -1.50
CA ALA A 550 22.96 1.96 -2.14
C ALA A 550 24.44 2.12 -1.77
N GLU A 551 25.36 2.08 -2.74
CA GLU A 551 26.82 2.16 -2.53
C GLU A 551 27.23 3.25 -1.52
N SER A 552 26.46 4.33 -1.44
CA SER A 552 26.64 5.43 -0.49
C SER A 552 26.61 5.02 1.00
N SER A 553 25.83 4.00 1.40
CA SER A 553 25.72 3.59 2.80
C SER A 553 26.92 2.78 3.26
N LEU A 554 27.41 1.84 2.44
CA LEU A 554 28.64 1.09 2.71
C LEU A 554 29.86 2.01 2.72
N ILE A 555 29.98 2.92 1.75
CA ILE A 555 31.07 3.89 1.68
C ILE A 555 31.02 4.82 2.90
N SER A 556 29.84 5.29 3.32
CA SER A 556 29.71 6.15 4.51
C SER A 556 30.15 5.43 5.79
N VAL A 557 29.75 4.17 5.99
CA VAL A 557 30.20 3.35 7.12
C VAL A 557 31.71 3.13 7.07
N TYR A 558 32.25 2.77 5.90
CA TYR A 558 33.69 2.53 5.73
C TYR A 558 34.52 3.79 5.98
N VAL A 559 34.11 4.94 5.43
CA VAL A 559 34.73 6.25 5.65
C VAL A 559 34.63 6.67 7.11
N GLY A 560 33.49 6.41 7.77
CA GLY A 560 33.30 6.67 9.19
C GLY A 560 34.30 5.91 10.06
N VAL A 561 34.39 4.59 9.87
CA VAL A 561 35.35 3.72 10.58
C VAL A 561 36.79 4.15 10.30
N LEU A 562 37.13 4.45 9.03
CA LEU A 562 38.49 4.90 8.67
C LEU A 562 38.85 6.22 9.37
N ARG A 563 37.94 7.19 9.35
CA ARG A 563 38.12 8.51 9.96
C ARG A 563 38.31 8.40 11.48
N ASP A 564 37.49 7.59 12.15
CA ASP A 564 37.57 7.42 13.61
C ASP A 564 38.86 6.69 14.02
N THR A 565 39.28 5.71 13.21
CA THR A 565 40.57 5.03 13.38
C THR A 565 41.74 6.00 13.21
N ILE A 566 41.71 6.84 12.17
CA ILE A 566 42.74 7.87 11.92
C ILE A 566 42.79 8.87 13.08
N HIS A 567 41.64 9.36 13.58
CA HIS A 567 41.58 10.27 14.71
C HIS A 567 42.09 9.63 16.02
N TRP A 568 41.78 8.36 16.26
CA TRP A 568 42.33 7.63 17.41
C TRP A 568 43.86 7.50 17.33
N ALA A 569 44.38 7.10 16.16
CA ALA A 569 45.83 6.99 15.94
C ALA A 569 46.53 8.33 16.11
N TYR A 570 45.94 9.42 15.61
CA TYR A 570 46.50 10.77 15.74
C TYR A 570 46.54 11.27 17.18
N ARG A 571 45.49 11.00 17.98
CA ARG A 571 45.47 11.36 19.41
C ARG A 571 46.54 10.61 20.21
N ARG A 572 46.81 9.35 19.87
CA ARG A 572 47.80 8.52 20.56
C ARG A 572 49.24 8.77 20.11
N ALA A 573 49.45 9.28 18.90
CA ALA A 573 50.77 9.74 18.46
C ALA A 573 51.17 11.11 19.06
N ARG A 574 50.18 11.89 19.52
CA ARG A 574 50.38 13.23 20.11
C ARG A 574 50.54 13.21 21.63
N ALA A 575 50.06 12.16 22.29
CA ALA A 575 50.26 11.89 23.71
C ALA A 575 51.49 11.00 23.89
#